data_AF-A0A4J1XF48-F1
#
_entry.id   AF-A0A4J1XF48-F1
#
_cell.length_a   1.000
_cell.length_b   1.000
_cell.length_c   1.000
_cell.angle_alpha   90.00
_cell.angle_beta   90.00
_cell.angle_gamma   90.00
#
_symmetry.space_group_name_H-M   'P 1'
#
loop_
_entity.id
_entity.type
_entity.pdbx_description
1 polymer ?
#
loop_
_entity_poly.entity_id
_entity_poly.type
_entity_poly.pdbx_seq_one_letter_code
_entity_poly.pdbx_strand_id
1 'polypeptide(L)'
;MLLFFNELDSFAERRSLNAEVVIKGVCLDPRIGNFYNNPSFGFGGYCLPKDTKQLKKEFIEINAPVIEAIDISNTNRKQFIVKQILERKPKIVGIYKLGMKYNSDNYKESAILSIINELLIVGIKILVYEPNLNVSIDNVIFEKNFELFTKQSDLIVANRWDRGLEAYKDKVYTRGIWIRD
;
A
#
# COMPACT_ATOMS: atom_id res chain seq x y z
N MET A 1 5.27 13.88 4.70
CA MET A 1 3.82 13.90 5.00
C MET A 1 3.19 12.50 4.86
N LEU A 2 3.14 11.89 3.68
CA LEU A 2 2.53 10.55 3.49
C LEU A 2 3.05 9.49 4.48
N LEU A 3 4.36 9.42 4.70
CA LEU A 3 4.96 8.49 5.66
C LEU A 3 4.47 8.70 7.10
N PHE A 4 4.36 9.96 7.53
CA PHE A 4 3.84 10.27 8.86
C PHE A 4 2.41 9.74 9.03
N PHE A 5 1.54 9.92 8.02
CA PHE A 5 0.18 9.37 8.07
C PHE A 5 0.16 7.84 7.96
N ASN A 6 1.09 7.23 7.24
CA ASN A 6 1.25 5.77 7.24
C ASN A 6 1.71 5.22 8.60
N GLU A 7 2.60 5.90 9.29
CA GLU A 7 3.01 5.53 10.65
C GLU A 7 1.87 5.71 11.65
N LEU A 8 1.13 6.81 11.54
CA LEU A 8 -0.06 7.07 12.36
C LEU A 8 -1.15 6.01 12.12
N ASP A 9 -1.32 5.58 10.87
CA ASP A 9 -2.23 4.51 10.49
C ASP A 9 -1.77 3.14 11.04
N SER A 10 -0.48 2.80 10.92
CA SER A 10 0.08 1.58 11.51
C SER A 10 -0.10 1.56 13.03
N PHE A 11 0.10 2.70 13.69
CA PHE A 11 -0.15 2.86 15.12
C PHE A 11 -1.62 2.63 15.47
N ALA A 12 -2.53 3.27 14.72
CA ALA A 12 -3.97 3.12 14.94
C ALA A 12 -4.42 1.67 14.74
N GLU A 13 -3.98 1.00 13.67
CA GLU A 13 -4.32 -0.40 13.40
C GLU A 13 -3.85 -1.33 14.52
N ARG A 14 -2.59 -1.19 14.97
CA ARG A 14 -2.03 -2.03 16.03
C ARG A 14 -2.72 -1.85 17.38
N ARG A 15 -3.33 -0.68 17.60
CA ARG A 15 -4.09 -0.35 18.81
C ARG A 15 -5.60 -0.55 18.66
N SER A 16 -6.05 -1.08 17.52
CA SER A 16 -7.47 -1.23 17.19
C SER A 16 -8.25 0.10 17.29
N LEU A 17 -7.60 1.21 16.94
CA LEU A 17 -8.19 2.54 16.88
C LEU A 17 -8.73 2.85 15.48
N ASN A 18 -9.69 3.76 15.41
CA ASN A 18 -10.18 4.28 14.13
C ASN A 18 -9.17 5.29 13.54
N ALA A 19 -8.39 4.85 12.56
CA ALA A 19 -7.39 5.67 11.88
C ALA A 19 -8.00 6.93 11.22
N GLU A 20 -9.21 6.84 10.66
CA GLU A 20 -9.88 7.98 10.04
C GLU A 20 -10.16 9.09 11.06
N VAL A 21 -10.65 8.73 12.25
CA VAL A 21 -10.92 9.69 13.33
C VAL A 21 -9.63 10.34 13.80
N VAL A 22 -8.58 9.54 14.00
CA VAL A 22 -7.25 10.03 14.44
C VAL A 22 -6.68 11.02 13.41
N ILE A 23 -6.68 10.65 12.13
CA ILE A 23 -6.13 11.51 11.07
C ILE A 23 -6.97 12.78 10.90
N LYS A 24 -8.31 12.66 10.89
CA LYS A 24 -9.19 13.83 10.83
C LYS A 24 -8.91 14.80 11.98
N GLY A 25 -8.75 14.29 13.21
CA GLY A 25 -8.42 15.09 14.38
C GLY A 25 -7.11 15.86 14.23
N VAL A 26 -6.05 15.21 13.75
CA VAL A 26 -4.76 15.86 13.46
C VAL A 26 -4.90 16.93 12.36
N CYS A 27 -5.67 16.63 11.31
CA CYS A 27 -5.88 17.54 10.18
C CYS A 27 -6.84 18.70 10.45
N LEU A 28 -7.46 18.78 11.65
CA LEU A 28 -8.20 19.98 12.08
C LEU A 28 -7.25 21.16 12.33
N ASP A 29 -5.97 20.90 12.59
CA ASP A 29 -4.96 21.95 12.64
C ASP A 29 -4.67 22.46 11.22
N PRO A 30 -4.95 23.74 10.91
CA PRO A 30 -4.76 24.30 9.58
C PRO A 30 -3.29 24.29 9.12
N ARG A 31 -2.32 24.21 10.05
CA ARG A 31 -0.88 24.10 9.72
C ARG A 31 -0.51 22.75 9.14
N ILE A 32 -1.31 21.72 9.41
CA ILE A 32 -1.15 20.37 8.86
C ILE A 32 -1.99 20.25 7.58
N GLY A 33 -3.25 20.68 7.64
CA GLY A 33 -4.18 20.65 6.51
C GLY A 33 -4.78 19.27 6.22
N ASN A 34 -5.78 19.24 5.33
CA ASN A 34 -6.55 18.03 4.98
C ASN A 34 -6.29 17.57 3.53
N PHE A 35 -5.01 17.46 3.17
CA PHE A 35 -4.52 17.03 1.85
C PHE A 35 -3.32 16.10 2.02
N TYR A 36 -3.05 15.21 1.04
CA TYR A 36 -1.90 14.29 1.06
C TYR A 36 -1.78 13.43 2.33
N ASN A 37 -2.91 13.08 2.92
CA ASN A 37 -3.02 12.40 4.22
C ASN A 37 -3.65 10.99 4.13
N ASN A 38 -4.01 10.52 2.94
CA ASN A 38 -4.63 9.22 2.75
C ASN A 38 -3.60 8.09 2.89
N PRO A 39 -3.69 7.22 3.91
CA PRO A 39 -2.72 6.15 4.09
C PRO A 39 -2.70 5.19 2.90
N SER A 40 -1.55 4.55 2.71
CA SER A 40 -1.28 3.59 1.65
C SER A 40 -0.40 2.46 2.17
N PHE A 41 -0.04 1.49 1.34
CA PHE A 41 0.94 0.46 1.71
C PHE A 41 2.39 0.95 1.73
N GLY A 42 2.61 2.24 1.48
CA GLY A 42 3.90 2.86 1.28
C GLY A 42 3.85 3.83 0.11
N PHE A 43 4.84 4.70 0.01
CA PHE A 43 5.02 5.47 -1.21
C PHE A 43 5.80 4.63 -2.24
N GLY A 44 5.59 4.99 -3.50
CA GLY A 44 6.17 4.37 -4.68
C GLY A 44 6.01 5.32 -5.87
N GLY A 45 6.06 4.77 -7.08
CA GLY A 45 5.99 5.53 -8.33
C GLY A 45 7.37 6.11 -8.65
N TYR A 46 7.57 6.63 -9.86
CA TYR A 46 8.92 6.90 -10.36
C TYR A 46 9.70 8.00 -9.60
N CYS A 47 9.04 9.09 -9.20
CA CYS A 47 9.76 10.27 -8.69
C CYS A 47 10.15 10.13 -7.21
N LEU A 48 9.22 9.78 -6.32
CA LEU A 48 9.47 9.82 -4.87
C LEU A 48 10.60 8.90 -4.38
N PRO A 49 10.66 7.60 -4.76
CA PRO A 49 11.76 6.71 -4.37
C PRO A 49 13.11 7.14 -4.96
N LYS A 50 13.12 7.61 -6.20
CA LYS A 50 14.34 8.09 -6.86
C LYS A 50 14.87 9.35 -6.18
N ASP A 51 14.02 10.34 -5.98
CA ASP A 51 14.41 11.64 -5.46
C ASP A 51 14.81 11.55 -3.98
N THR A 52 14.11 10.74 -3.17
CA THR A 52 14.48 10.53 -1.76
C THR A 52 15.81 9.79 -1.61
N LYS A 53 16.08 8.78 -2.45
CA LYS A 53 17.39 8.11 -2.48
C LYS A 53 18.51 9.03 -2.94
N GLN A 54 18.26 9.86 -3.96
CA GLN A 54 19.25 10.83 -4.40
C GLN A 54 19.52 11.86 -3.31
N LEU A 55 18.48 12.43 -2.71
CA LEU A 55 18.60 13.40 -1.61
C LEU A 55 19.40 12.83 -0.44
N LYS A 56 19.16 11.57 -0.07
CA LYS A 56 19.95 10.89 0.98
C LYS A 56 21.44 10.81 0.64
N LYS A 57 21.82 10.63 -0.63
CA LYS A 57 23.23 10.61 -1.06
C LYS A 57 23.88 11.98 -0.96
N GLU A 58 23.15 13.04 -1.32
CA GLU A 58 23.66 14.42 -1.21
C GLU A 58 23.93 14.82 0.25
N PHE A 59 23.21 14.21 1.20
CA PHE A 59 23.32 14.50 2.63
C PHE A 59 24.32 13.59 3.38
N ILE A 60 25.13 12.78 2.68
CA ILE A 60 25.98 11.76 3.31
C ILE A 60 27.04 12.34 4.26
N GLU A 61 27.46 13.59 4.06
CA GLU A 61 28.47 14.26 4.88
C GLU A 61 27.87 15.04 6.07
N ILE A 62 26.55 15.04 6.23
CA ILE A 62 25.84 15.78 7.29
C ILE A 62 24.96 14.80 8.07
N ASN A 63 24.90 14.96 9.39
CA ASN A 63 23.95 14.21 10.21
C ASN A 63 22.50 14.66 9.90
N ALA A 64 21.78 13.85 9.11
CA ALA A 64 20.45 14.17 8.58
C ALA A 64 19.40 13.10 8.95
N PRO A 65 19.07 12.94 10.25
CA PRO A 65 18.27 11.81 10.74
C PRO A 65 16.86 11.79 10.14
N VAL A 66 16.28 12.96 9.84
CA VAL A 66 14.97 13.05 9.16
C VAL A 66 15.03 12.49 7.75
N ILE A 67 16.09 12.77 6.99
CA ILE A 67 16.26 12.30 5.62
C ILE A 67 16.49 10.79 5.61
N GLU A 68 17.29 10.28 6.54
CA GLU A 68 17.53 8.85 6.69
C GLU A 68 16.26 8.07 7.07
N ALA A 69 15.43 8.64 7.94
CA ALA A 69 14.20 8.02 8.41
C ALA A 69 13.15 7.82 7.31
N ILE A 70 13.20 8.57 6.20
CA ILE A 70 12.22 8.47 5.10
C ILE A 70 12.20 7.06 4.49
N ASP A 71 13.36 6.51 4.16
CA ASP A 71 13.47 5.20 3.52
C ASP A 71 13.18 4.06 4.52
N ILE A 72 13.63 4.24 5.76
CA ILE A 72 13.37 3.32 6.87
C ILE A 72 11.86 3.24 7.14
N SER A 73 11.19 4.39 7.24
CA SER A 73 9.75 4.49 7.48
C SER A 73 8.94 3.80 6.38
N ASN A 74 9.31 3.99 5.11
CA ASN A 74 8.63 3.32 4.00
C ASN A 74 8.81 1.80 4.03
N THR A 75 10.02 1.34 4.37
CA THR A 75 10.34 -0.09 4.51
C THR A 75 9.55 -0.71 5.65
N ASN A 76 9.56 -0.07 6.82
CA ASN A 76 8.79 -0.50 7.99
C ASN A 76 7.30 -0.56 7.70
N ARG A 77 6.76 0.40 6.94
CA ARG A 77 5.36 0.39 6.52
C ARG A 77 5.04 -0.82 5.66
N LYS A 78 5.86 -1.13 4.64
CA LYS A 78 5.63 -2.29 3.77
C LYS A 78 5.67 -3.60 4.54
N GLN A 79 6.68 -3.77 5.41
CA GLN A 79 6.79 -4.95 6.28
C GLN A 79 5.60 -5.07 7.23
N PHE A 80 5.13 -3.97 7.80
CA PHE A 80 3.93 -3.95 8.63
C PHE A 80 2.71 -4.46 7.85
N ILE A 81 2.48 -3.95 6.63
CA ILE A 81 1.38 -4.38 5.77
C ILE A 81 1.46 -5.88 5.45
N VAL A 82 2.65 -6.39 5.11
CA VAL A 82 2.87 -7.83 4.87
C VAL A 82 2.50 -8.64 6.11
N LYS A 83 2.97 -8.21 7.29
CA LYS A 83 2.65 -8.88 8.55
C LYS A 83 1.14 -8.93 8.81
N GLN A 84 0.43 -7.81 8.63
CA GLN A 84 -1.02 -7.75 8.80
C GLN A 84 -1.77 -8.69 7.83
N ILE A 85 -1.27 -8.84 6.60
CA ILE A 85 -1.81 -9.79 5.62
C ILE A 85 -1.60 -11.23 6.09
N LEU A 86 -0.38 -11.57 6.53
CA LEU A 86 -0.02 -12.92 6.96
C LEU A 86 -0.72 -13.35 8.25
N GLU A 87 -0.99 -12.44 9.18
CA GLU A 87 -1.76 -12.71 10.40
C GLU A 87 -3.18 -13.21 10.12
N ARG A 88 -3.74 -12.87 8.95
CA ARG A 88 -5.04 -13.36 8.48
C ARG A 88 -4.99 -14.78 7.89
N LYS A 89 -3.79 -15.35 7.74
CA LYS A 89 -3.52 -16.71 7.24
C LYS A 89 -4.21 -17.05 5.89
N PRO A 90 -4.18 -16.16 4.88
CA PRO A 90 -4.73 -16.50 3.56
C PRO A 90 -3.89 -17.61 2.91
N LYS A 91 -4.50 -18.44 2.06
CA LYS A 91 -3.75 -19.35 1.17
C LYS A 91 -3.53 -18.69 -0.19
N ILE A 92 -4.52 -17.95 -0.66
CA ILE A 92 -4.50 -17.16 -1.90
C ILE A 92 -4.80 -15.70 -1.57
N VAL A 93 -3.84 -14.82 -1.90
CA VAL A 93 -4.01 -13.37 -1.82
C VAL A 93 -4.34 -12.83 -3.21
N GLY A 94 -5.50 -12.20 -3.33
CA GLY A 94 -5.94 -11.47 -4.50
C GLY A 94 -5.47 -10.02 -4.47
N ILE A 95 -4.56 -9.61 -5.33
CA ILE A 95 -4.18 -8.21 -5.48
C ILE A 95 -5.14 -7.53 -6.45
N TYR A 96 -5.89 -6.55 -5.94
CA TYR A 96 -6.78 -5.74 -6.75
C TYR A 96 -6.05 -4.49 -7.25
N LYS A 97 -5.74 -4.47 -8.55
CA LYS A 97 -4.96 -3.46 -9.28
C LYS A 97 -3.52 -3.32 -8.79
N LEU A 98 -2.59 -3.13 -9.73
CA LEU A 98 -1.16 -2.92 -9.45
C LEU A 98 -0.82 -1.43 -9.39
N GLY A 99 -1.62 -0.60 -10.06
CA GLY A 99 -1.45 0.85 -10.10
C GLY A 99 -1.55 1.51 -8.73
N MET A 100 -0.73 2.54 -8.52
CA MET A 100 -0.74 3.32 -7.28
C MET A 100 -1.86 4.35 -7.19
N LYS A 101 -2.30 4.84 -8.35
CA LYS A 101 -3.34 5.84 -8.54
C LYS A 101 -4.33 5.32 -9.58
N TYR A 102 -5.54 5.84 -9.52
CA TYR A 102 -6.54 5.64 -10.57
C TYR A 102 -5.93 6.00 -11.93
N ASN A 103 -5.98 5.10 -12.92
CA ASN A 103 -5.43 5.26 -14.28
C ASN A 103 -3.91 5.46 -14.41
N SER A 104 -3.08 4.88 -13.53
CA SER A 104 -1.63 4.88 -13.73
C SER A 104 -1.13 3.63 -14.43
N ASP A 105 -0.51 3.80 -15.60
CA ASP A 105 0.19 2.73 -16.32
C ASP A 105 1.56 2.36 -15.71
N ASN A 106 2.00 3.13 -14.70
CA ASN A 106 3.32 2.99 -14.12
C ASN A 106 3.27 2.20 -12.80
N TYR A 107 3.23 0.87 -12.92
CA TYR A 107 3.20 -0.05 -11.78
C TYR A 107 4.60 -0.49 -11.31
N LYS A 108 5.66 -0.29 -12.12
CA LYS A 108 7.01 -0.84 -11.89
C LYS A 108 7.66 -0.41 -10.56
N GLU A 109 7.25 0.73 -10.03
CA GLU A 109 7.71 1.23 -8.73
C GLU A 109 6.59 1.29 -7.69
N SER A 110 5.50 0.55 -7.92
CA SER A 110 4.37 0.51 -7.00
C SER A 110 4.76 -0.16 -5.70
N ALA A 111 4.30 0.41 -4.58
CA ALA A 111 4.50 -0.18 -3.27
C ALA A 111 3.96 -1.62 -3.19
N ILE A 112 2.89 -1.93 -3.95
CA ILE A 112 2.27 -3.25 -3.99
C ILE A 112 3.22 -4.34 -4.51
N LEU A 113 4.16 -4.01 -5.41
CA LEU A 113 5.12 -5.00 -5.93
C LEU A 113 6.05 -5.50 -4.83
N SER A 114 6.45 -4.61 -3.90
CA SER A 114 7.24 -5.01 -2.73
C SER A 114 6.46 -5.97 -1.85
N ILE A 115 5.17 -5.68 -1.63
CA ILE A 115 4.27 -6.54 -0.85
C ILE A 115 4.11 -7.90 -1.53
N ILE A 116 3.89 -7.94 -2.85
CA ILE A 116 3.79 -9.17 -3.63
C ILE A 116 5.05 -10.02 -3.47
N ASN A 117 6.23 -9.42 -3.65
CA ASN A 117 7.50 -10.14 -3.55
C ASN A 117 7.70 -10.76 -2.15
N GLU A 118 7.42 -10.00 -1.09
CA GLU A 118 7.53 -10.51 0.28
C GLU A 118 6.54 -11.65 0.56
N LEU A 119 5.32 -11.57 0.05
CA LEU A 119 4.32 -12.65 0.18
C LEU A 119 4.70 -13.91 -0.61
N LEU A 120 5.28 -13.75 -1.81
CA LEU A 120 5.78 -14.86 -2.61
C LEU A 120 6.93 -15.60 -1.92
N ILE A 121 7.86 -14.87 -1.29
CA ILE A 121 9.00 -15.45 -0.56
C ILE A 121 8.53 -16.39 0.56
N VAL A 122 7.42 -16.07 1.22
CA VAL A 122 6.82 -16.90 2.29
C VAL A 122 5.84 -17.95 1.76
N GLY A 123 5.71 -18.10 0.44
CA GLY A 123 4.94 -19.18 -0.21
C GLY A 123 3.45 -18.92 -0.38
N ILE A 124 2.99 -17.67 -0.24
CA ILE A 124 1.59 -17.30 -0.52
C ILE A 124 1.35 -17.31 -2.02
N LYS A 125 0.22 -17.91 -2.46
CA LYS A 125 -0.20 -17.83 -3.85
C LYS A 125 -0.79 -16.46 -4.14
N ILE A 126 -0.29 -15.81 -5.18
CA ILE A 126 -0.74 -14.49 -5.59
C ILE A 126 -1.58 -14.57 -6.86
N LEU A 127 -2.79 -14.00 -6.78
CA LEU A 127 -3.69 -13.79 -7.90
C LEU A 127 -3.83 -12.29 -8.11
N VAL A 128 -3.66 -11.77 -9.32
CA VAL A 128 -3.77 -10.34 -9.62
C VAL A 128 -4.96 -10.10 -10.54
N TYR A 129 -5.80 -9.14 -10.16
CA TYR A 129 -6.78 -8.53 -11.06
C TYR A 129 -6.30 -7.17 -11.51
N GLU A 130 -5.88 -7.09 -12.77
CA GLU A 130 -5.48 -5.84 -13.44
C GLU A 130 -5.95 -5.90 -14.90
N PRO A 131 -7.22 -5.53 -15.19
CA PRO A 131 -7.80 -5.70 -16.52
C PRO A 131 -7.17 -4.78 -17.58
N ASN A 132 -6.56 -3.67 -17.14
CA ASN A 132 -6.09 -2.61 -18.03
C ASN A 132 -4.60 -2.71 -18.38
N LEU A 133 -3.85 -3.62 -17.74
CA LEU A 133 -2.42 -3.78 -18.00
C LEU A 133 -2.12 -5.20 -18.48
N ASN A 134 -1.34 -5.29 -19.56
CA ASN A 134 -0.84 -6.57 -20.06
C ASN A 134 0.57 -6.80 -19.53
N VAL A 135 0.66 -7.39 -18.34
CA VAL A 135 1.92 -7.54 -17.59
C VAL A 135 2.04 -8.96 -17.06
N SER A 136 3.28 -9.42 -16.90
CA SER A 136 3.61 -10.69 -16.26
C SER A 136 4.58 -10.44 -15.12
N ILE A 137 4.38 -11.17 -14.03
CA ILE A 137 5.26 -11.21 -12.86
C ILE A 137 5.47 -12.68 -12.55
N ASP A 138 6.73 -13.08 -12.36
CA ASP A 138 7.06 -14.48 -12.10
C ASP A 138 6.33 -14.99 -10.85
N ASN A 139 5.80 -16.21 -10.94
CA ASN A 139 5.06 -16.89 -9.87
C ASN A 139 3.75 -16.19 -9.44
N VAL A 140 3.22 -15.27 -10.27
CA VAL A 140 1.93 -14.61 -10.07
C VAL A 140 0.94 -15.03 -11.15
N ILE A 141 -0.30 -15.31 -10.75
CA ILE A 141 -1.40 -15.63 -11.68
C ILE A 141 -2.18 -14.34 -11.96
N PHE A 142 -2.48 -14.05 -13.23
CA PHE A 142 -3.33 -12.93 -13.62
C PHE A 142 -4.72 -13.43 -14.00
N GLU A 143 -5.76 -12.86 -13.38
CA GLU A 143 -7.16 -13.16 -13.64
C GLU A 143 -7.88 -11.89 -14.10
N LYS A 144 -8.42 -11.92 -15.32
CA LYS A 144 -9.13 -10.78 -15.92
C LYS A 144 -10.63 -10.80 -15.60
N ASN A 145 -11.17 -11.95 -15.22
CA ASN A 145 -12.55 -12.07 -14.80
C ASN A 145 -12.67 -11.72 -13.30
N PHE A 146 -13.33 -10.61 -13.00
CA PHE A 146 -13.48 -10.12 -11.64
C PHE A 146 -14.24 -11.10 -10.71
N GLU A 147 -15.23 -11.82 -11.22
CA GLU A 147 -15.98 -12.82 -10.46
C GLU A 147 -15.10 -14.02 -10.09
N LEU A 148 -14.28 -14.51 -11.03
CA LEU A 148 -13.32 -15.57 -10.75
C LEU A 148 -12.24 -15.12 -9.77
N PHE A 149 -11.71 -13.91 -9.95
CA PHE A 149 -10.73 -13.30 -9.05
C PHE A 149 -11.26 -13.24 -7.62
N THR A 150 -12.46 -12.69 -7.44
CA THR A 150 -13.07 -12.57 -6.11
C THR A 150 -13.37 -13.94 -5.53
N LYS A 151 -13.88 -14.90 -6.31
CA LYS A 151 -14.18 -16.26 -5.82
C LYS A 151 -12.93 -17.04 -5.38
N GLN A 152 -11.81 -16.89 -6.07
CA GLN A 152 -10.57 -17.61 -5.78
C GLN A 152 -9.73 -16.98 -4.65
N SER A 153 -9.92 -15.69 -4.39
CA SER A 153 -9.14 -14.96 -3.37
C SER A 153 -9.71 -15.21 -1.97
N ASP A 154 -8.87 -15.72 -1.07
CA ASP A 154 -9.19 -15.81 0.36
C ASP A 154 -9.19 -14.41 1.01
N LEU A 155 -8.21 -13.59 0.61
CA LEU A 155 -8.08 -12.19 1.02
C LEU A 155 -7.79 -11.33 -0.21
N ILE A 156 -8.57 -10.27 -0.39
CA ILE A 156 -8.34 -9.27 -1.43
C ILE A 156 -7.55 -8.12 -0.83
N VAL A 157 -6.39 -7.80 -1.39
CA VAL A 157 -5.53 -6.70 -0.96
C VAL A 157 -5.62 -5.58 -1.99
N ALA A 158 -5.99 -4.39 -1.54
CA ALA A 158 -6.16 -3.22 -2.40
C ALA A 158 -5.48 -2.00 -1.78
N ASN A 159 -4.57 -1.35 -2.52
CA ASN A 159 -3.87 -0.16 -2.01
C ASN A 159 -4.82 1.04 -1.81
N ARG A 160 -5.90 1.09 -2.60
CA ARG A 160 -6.97 2.09 -2.49
C ARG A 160 -8.32 1.38 -2.46
N TRP A 161 -9.25 1.92 -1.68
CA TRP A 161 -10.64 1.46 -1.71
C TRP A 161 -11.28 1.75 -3.07
N ASP A 162 -12.08 0.81 -3.55
CA ASP A 162 -12.83 0.90 -4.80
C ASP A 162 -14.26 0.42 -4.55
N ARG A 163 -15.25 1.15 -5.08
CA ARG A 163 -16.68 0.80 -4.90
C ARG A 163 -17.02 -0.59 -5.46
N GLY A 164 -16.27 -1.07 -6.46
CA GLY A 164 -16.41 -2.43 -6.98
C GLY A 164 -16.13 -3.53 -5.95
N LEU A 165 -15.46 -3.20 -4.83
CA LEU A 165 -15.14 -4.13 -3.77
C LEU A 165 -16.17 -4.15 -2.62
N GLU A 166 -17.20 -3.30 -2.65
CA GLU A 166 -18.17 -3.13 -1.55
C GLU A 166 -18.85 -4.45 -1.16
N ALA A 167 -19.24 -5.25 -2.17
CA ALA A 167 -19.86 -6.56 -1.96
C ALA A 167 -18.94 -7.60 -1.32
N TYR A 168 -17.64 -7.32 -1.22
CA TYR A 168 -16.60 -8.23 -0.73
C TYR A 168 -15.83 -7.64 0.47
N LYS A 169 -16.32 -6.57 1.09
CA LYS A 169 -15.63 -5.80 2.14
C LYS A 169 -15.06 -6.66 3.27
N ASP A 170 -15.74 -7.74 3.64
CA ASP A 170 -15.35 -8.61 4.77
C ASP A 170 -14.03 -9.36 4.53
N LYS A 171 -13.65 -9.54 3.26
CA LYS A 171 -12.38 -10.14 2.86
C LYS A 171 -11.45 -9.17 2.15
N VAL A 172 -11.71 -7.87 2.23
CA VAL A 172 -10.81 -6.85 1.66
C VAL A 172 -9.92 -6.29 2.76
N TYR A 173 -8.62 -6.25 2.49
CA TYR A 173 -7.63 -5.57 3.27
C TYR A 173 -7.12 -4.35 2.49
N THR A 174 -7.42 -3.16 3.03
CA THR A 174 -6.92 -1.89 2.54
C THR A 174 -6.63 -0.97 3.72
N ARG A 175 -5.70 -0.04 3.50
CA ARG A 175 -5.48 1.10 4.39
C ARG A 175 -5.87 2.43 3.75
N GLY A 176 -6.36 2.42 2.50
CA GLY A 176 -6.89 3.61 1.86
C GLY A 176 -8.24 3.96 2.47
N ILE A 177 -8.30 5.08 3.19
CA ILE A 177 -9.49 5.52 3.93
C ILE A 177 -10.46 6.26 3.00
N TRP A 178 -9.92 7.13 2.15
CA TRP A 178 -10.71 7.95 1.24
C TRP A 178 -10.54 7.52 -0.21
N ILE A 179 -11.57 7.74 -1.02
CA ILE A 179 -11.54 7.54 -2.48
C ILE A 179 -10.91 8.78 -3.14
N ARG A 180 -9.65 9.07 -2.79
CA ARG A 180 -8.84 10.18 -3.34
C ARG A 180 -7.35 9.84 -3.22
N ASP A 181 -6.53 10.58 -3.96
CA ASP A 181 -5.06 10.38 -4.07
C ASP A 181 -4.62 9.00 -4.59
#